data_AF-A0A2N1T8Y9-F1
#
_entry.id   AF-A0A2N1T8Y9-F1
#
_cell.length_a   1.000
_cell.length_b   1.000
_cell.length_c   1.000
_cell.angle_alpha   90.00
_cell.angle_beta   90.00
_cell.angle_gamma   90.00
#
_symmetry.space_group_name_H-M   'P 1'
#
loop_
_entity.id
_entity.type
_entity.pdbx_description
1 polymer ?
#
loop_
_entity_poly.entity_id
_entity_poly.type
_entity_poly.pdbx_seq_one_letter_code
_entity_poly.pdbx_strand_id
1 'polypeptide(L)'
;MENMIPHIRREKKVKQVDLARALDVSPSYLCKIEKGLQEPTEKFINGCAEFFNVSVEELFPLRKKKESLKKINEKFTNRLWSTRTEKGIKQYELAKVLNCSPSYLSKVEKGLQQPNNKFRKKCARILKVKETELFPDGK
;
A
#
# COMPACT_ATOMS: atom_id res chain seq x y z
N MET A 1 1.32 3.19 -10.73
CA MET A 1 2.08 3.58 -9.52
C MET A 1 2.46 5.03 -9.66
N GLU A 2 2.22 5.84 -8.63
CA GLU A 2 2.76 7.20 -8.59
C GLU A 2 4.26 7.11 -8.30
N ASN A 3 5.08 7.57 -9.24
CA ASN A 3 6.54 7.65 -9.10
C ASN A 3 6.95 9.12 -9.32
N MET A 4 7.90 9.60 -8.53
CA MET A 4 8.38 10.99 -8.60
C MET A 4 9.63 11.15 -9.46
N ILE A 5 10.14 10.04 -10.01
CA ILE A 5 11.25 10.01 -10.98
C ILE A 5 11.08 11.04 -12.11
N PRO A 6 9.97 11.10 -12.86
CA PRO A 6 9.82 12.05 -13.96
C PRO A 6 9.79 13.50 -13.48
N HIS A 7 9.33 13.76 -12.26
CA HIS A 7 9.34 15.11 -11.66
C HIS A 7 10.78 15.52 -11.31
N ILE A 8 11.47 14.73 -10.48
CA ILE A 8 12.84 15.00 -10.04
C ILE A 8 13.81 15.08 -11.23
N ARG A 9 13.62 14.22 -12.24
CA ARG A 9 14.42 14.23 -13.46
C ARG A 9 14.26 15.55 -14.24
N ARG A 10 13.05 16.08 -14.33
CA ARG A 10 12.78 17.37 -14.99
C ARG A 10 13.34 18.54 -14.19
N GLU A 11 13.25 18.51 -12.87
CA GLU A 11 13.84 19.54 -11.99
C GLU A 11 15.37 19.59 -12.14
N LYS A 12 16.03 18.43 -12.18
CA LYS A 12 17.48 18.34 -12.39
C LYS A 12 17.92 18.44 -13.85
N LYS A 13 16.98 18.69 -14.79
CA LYS A 13 17.23 18.80 -16.24
C LYS A 13 17.95 17.58 -16.86
N VAL A 14 17.69 16.38 -16.35
CA VAL A 14 18.29 15.12 -16.82
C VAL A 14 17.42 14.49 -17.91
N LYS A 15 18.00 13.98 -19.01
CA LYS A 15 17.22 13.25 -20.03
C LYS A 15 17.01 11.80 -19.58
N GLN A 16 15.93 11.17 -20.04
CA GLN A 16 15.69 9.74 -19.75
C GLN A 16 16.86 8.85 -20.19
N VAL A 17 17.45 9.13 -21.36
CA VAL A 17 18.57 8.34 -21.88
C VAL A 17 19.80 8.47 -20.99
N ASP A 18 20.06 9.67 -20.46
CA ASP A 18 21.22 9.91 -19.59
C ASP A 18 21.05 9.23 -18.23
N LEU A 19 19.84 9.30 -17.65
CA LEU A 19 19.52 8.57 -16.43
C LEU A 19 19.60 7.05 -16.64
N ALA A 20 19.08 6.54 -17.76
CA ALA A 20 19.12 5.12 -18.07
C ALA A 20 20.56 4.61 -18.22
N ARG A 21 21.44 5.40 -18.86
CA ARG A 21 22.87 5.12 -18.96
C ARG A 21 23.56 5.15 -17.60
N ALA A 22 23.28 6.15 -16.77
CA ALA A 22 23.87 6.27 -15.44
C ALA A 22 23.49 5.11 -14.51
N LEU A 23 22.31 4.51 -14.72
CA LEU A 23 21.80 3.40 -13.91
C LEU A 23 22.00 2.03 -14.57
N ASP A 24 22.71 1.97 -15.69
CA ASP A 24 22.94 0.75 -16.49
C ASP A 24 21.63 -0.01 -16.81
N VAL A 25 20.61 0.73 -17.25
CA VAL A 25 19.32 0.18 -17.67
C VAL A 25 18.94 0.65 -19.07
N SER A 26 18.03 -0.09 -19.71
CA SER A 26 17.50 0.35 -21.00
C SER A 26 16.58 1.58 -20.85
N PRO A 27 16.62 2.55 -21.79
CA PRO A 27 15.67 3.66 -21.81
C PRO A 27 14.21 3.20 -21.86
N SER A 28 13.96 2.06 -22.53
CA SER A 28 12.65 1.41 -22.59
C SER A 28 12.17 0.94 -21.22
N TYR A 29 13.07 0.39 -20.38
CA TYR A 29 12.76 0.01 -19.00
C TYR A 29 12.38 1.24 -18.18
N LEU A 30 13.20 2.29 -18.21
CA LEU A 30 12.92 3.55 -17.52
C LEU A 30 11.58 4.15 -17.95
N CYS A 31 11.25 4.14 -19.24
CA CYS A 31 9.98 4.63 -19.76
C CYS A 31 8.77 3.86 -19.19
N LYS A 32 8.86 2.52 -19.13
CA LYS A 32 7.80 1.67 -18.53
C LYS A 32 7.63 1.97 -17.04
N ILE A 33 8.73 2.22 -16.34
CA ILE A 33 8.72 2.57 -14.92
C ILE A 33 8.05 3.91 -14.71
N GLU A 34 8.48 4.97 -15.42
CA GLU A 34 7.91 6.32 -15.32
C GLU A 34 6.40 6.32 -15.63
N LYS A 35 5.95 5.52 -16.60
CA LYS A 35 4.52 5.34 -16.92
C LYS A 35 3.75 4.46 -15.93
N GLY A 36 4.43 3.86 -14.95
CA GLY A 36 3.85 2.97 -13.96
C GLY A 36 3.37 1.63 -14.53
N LEU A 37 3.85 1.25 -15.73
CA LEU A 37 3.53 -0.01 -16.41
C LEU A 37 4.35 -1.18 -15.86
N GLN A 38 5.47 -0.89 -15.19
CA GLN A 38 6.37 -1.90 -14.64
C GLN A 38 6.85 -1.51 -13.24
N GLU A 39 6.95 -2.49 -12.34
CA GLU A 39 7.52 -2.29 -11.02
C GLU A 39 9.05 -2.19 -11.07
N PRO A 40 9.65 -1.16 -10.45
CA PRO A 40 11.11 -1.02 -10.35
C PRO A 40 11.71 -2.05 -9.39
N THR A 41 12.87 -2.57 -9.77
CA THR A 41 13.69 -3.44 -8.92
C THR A 41 14.37 -2.61 -7.83
N GLU A 42 14.65 -3.22 -6.66
CA GLU A 42 15.34 -2.52 -5.56
C GLU A 42 16.68 -1.91 -5.96
N LYS A 43 17.48 -2.61 -6.78
CA LYS A 43 18.73 -2.08 -7.35
C LYS A 43 18.52 -0.78 -8.12
N PHE A 44 17.46 -0.70 -8.93
CA PHE A 44 17.13 0.50 -9.70
C PHE A 44 16.64 1.63 -8.80
N ILE A 45 15.85 1.33 -7.77
CA ILE A 45 15.37 2.31 -6.80
C ILE A 45 16.53 2.94 -6.04
N ASN A 46 17.45 2.11 -5.54
CA ASN A 46 18.62 2.59 -4.81
C ASN A 46 19.55 3.40 -5.72
N GLY A 47 19.77 2.94 -6.97
CA GLY A 47 20.53 3.70 -7.94
C GLY A 47 19.90 5.06 -8.26
N CYS A 48 18.58 5.14 -8.41
CA CYS A 48 17.88 6.43 -8.57
C CYS A 48 18.07 7.34 -7.35
N ALA A 49 17.95 6.79 -6.13
CA ALA A 49 18.12 7.54 -4.89
C ALA A 49 19.53 8.13 -4.78
N GLU A 50 20.55 7.32 -5.08
CA GLU A 50 21.96 7.73 -5.11
C GLU A 50 22.22 8.78 -6.20
N PHE A 51 21.75 8.53 -7.44
CA PHE A 51 21.95 9.43 -8.57
C PHE A 51 21.32 10.81 -8.33
N PHE A 52 20.12 10.82 -7.76
CA PHE A 52 19.43 12.07 -7.44
C PHE A 52 19.80 12.63 -6.06
N ASN A 53 20.61 11.93 -5.26
CA ASN A 53 20.92 12.29 -3.87
C ASN A 53 19.65 12.63 -3.06
N VAL A 54 18.61 11.82 -3.22
CA VAL A 54 17.31 11.95 -2.55
C VAL A 54 16.97 10.63 -1.87
N SER A 55 16.07 10.67 -0.90
CA SER A 55 15.60 9.44 -0.27
C SER A 55 14.71 8.60 -1.22
N VAL A 56 14.68 7.28 -1.02
CA VAL A 56 13.73 6.39 -1.70
C VAL A 56 12.27 6.81 -1.46
N GLU A 57 12.02 7.43 -0.31
CA GLU A 57 10.70 7.91 0.12
C GLU A 57 10.22 9.08 -0.75
N GLU A 58 11.11 9.99 -1.12
CA GLU A 58 10.82 11.08 -2.05
C GLU A 58 10.55 10.57 -3.47
N LEU A 59 11.26 9.52 -3.90
CA LEU A 59 11.06 8.92 -5.23
C LEU A 59 9.75 8.12 -5.33
N PHE A 60 9.36 7.44 -4.25
CA PHE A 60 8.21 6.52 -4.22
C PHE A 60 7.38 6.63 -2.93
N PRO A 61 6.61 7.72 -2.73
CA PRO A 61 5.85 7.96 -1.51
C PRO A 61 4.77 6.89 -1.24
N LEU A 62 4.17 6.31 -2.28
CA LEU A 62 3.15 5.26 -2.14
C LEU A 62 3.73 3.89 -1.71
N ARG A 63 5.03 3.64 -1.90
CA ARG A 63 5.69 2.40 -1.44
C ARG A 63 5.73 2.35 0.08
N LYS A 64 6.06 3.48 0.73
CA LYS A 64 6.04 3.62 2.19
C LYS A 64 4.64 3.39 2.76
N LYS A 65 3.59 3.88 2.09
CA LYS A 65 2.21 3.59 2.49
C LYS A 65 1.92 2.10 2.42
N LYS A 66 2.24 1.41 1.31
CA LYS A 66 2.04 -0.05 1.20
C LYS A 66 2.88 -0.85 2.21
N GLU A 67 4.12 -0.47 2.47
CA GLU A 67 5.01 -1.18 3.38
C GLU A 67 4.66 -0.94 4.86
N SER A 68 4.25 0.29 5.20
CA SER A 68 3.71 0.62 6.51
C SER A 68 2.37 -0.10 6.74
N LEU A 69 1.50 -0.17 5.72
CA LEU A 69 0.28 -0.99 5.76
C LEU A 69 0.59 -2.47 5.95
N LYS A 70 1.64 -3.01 5.30
CA LYS A 70 2.09 -4.41 5.48
C LYS A 70 2.58 -4.67 6.90
N LYS A 71 3.48 -3.84 7.45
CA LYS A 71 3.95 -3.96 8.85
C LYS A 71 2.81 -3.84 9.87
N ILE A 72 1.84 -2.97 9.60
CA ILE A 72 0.62 -2.85 10.41
C ILE A 72 -0.25 -4.11 10.28
N ASN A 73 -0.38 -4.68 9.08
CA ASN A 73 -1.13 -5.93 8.85
C ASN A 73 -0.44 -7.13 9.51
N GLU A 74 0.88 -7.18 9.61
CA GLU A 74 1.61 -8.20 10.38
C GLU A 74 1.35 -8.09 11.88
N LYS A 75 1.06 -6.88 12.37
CA LYS A 75 0.68 -6.64 13.77
C LYS A 75 -0.79 -6.98 14.05
N PHE A 76 -1.64 -7.08 13.03
CA PHE A 76 -3.07 -7.34 13.19
C PHE A 76 -3.42 -8.77 12.81
N THR A 77 -4.20 -9.41 13.67
CA THR A 77 -4.67 -10.79 13.48
C THR A 77 -5.68 -10.94 12.34
N ASN A 78 -6.14 -9.84 11.75
CA ASN A 78 -7.13 -9.83 10.67
C ASN A 78 -6.90 -8.68 9.69
N ARG A 79 -7.51 -8.79 8.51
CA ARG A 79 -7.38 -7.83 7.40
C ARG A 79 -8.52 -6.83 7.34
N LEU A 80 -9.35 -6.72 8.39
CA LEU A 80 -10.55 -5.90 8.38
C LEU A 80 -10.23 -4.42 8.13
N TRP A 81 -9.20 -3.91 8.80
CA TRP A 81 -8.78 -2.52 8.67
C TRP A 81 -8.20 -2.19 7.30
N SER A 82 -7.35 -3.08 6.76
CA SER A 82 -6.74 -2.90 5.44
C SER A 82 -7.80 -2.96 4.34
N THR A 83 -8.67 -3.98 4.35
CA THR A 83 -9.79 -4.08 3.39
C THR A 83 -10.73 -2.88 3.46
N ARG A 84 -11.05 -2.38 4.66
CA ARG A 84 -11.87 -1.17 4.83
C ARG A 84 -11.19 0.05 4.18
N THR A 85 -9.90 0.22 4.44
CA THR A 85 -9.14 1.39 3.98
C THR A 85 -8.91 1.36 2.48
N GLU A 86 -8.67 0.18 1.90
CA GLU A 86 -8.58 -0.03 0.44
C GLU A 86 -9.88 0.32 -0.28
N LYS A 87 -11.03 0.09 0.36
CA LYS A 87 -12.35 0.47 -0.17
C LYS A 87 -12.73 1.92 0.11
N GLY A 88 -11.87 2.71 0.76
CA GLY A 88 -12.13 4.11 1.08
C GLY A 88 -13.23 4.34 2.11
N ILE A 89 -13.62 3.32 2.87
CA ILE A 89 -14.72 3.39 3.84
C ILE A 89 -14.20 3.95 5.17
N LYS A 90 -14.88 4.94 5.76
CA LYS A 90 -14.48 5.46 7.08
C LYS A 90 -14.92 4.51 8.19
N GLN A 91 -14.18 4.48 9.30
CA GLN A 91 -14.44 3.54 10.40
C GLN A 91 -15.86 3.70 10.98
N TYR A 92 -16.32 4.92 11.21
CA TYR A 92 -17.67 5.17 11.74
C TYR A 92 -18.77 4.75 10.76
N GLU A 93 -18.54 4.84 9.45
CA GLU A 93 -19.49 4.42 8.42
C GLU A 93 -19.64 2.90 8.44
N LEU A 94 -18.52 2.17 8.48
CA LEU A 94 -18.55 0.72 8.58
C LEU A 94 -19.21 0.27 9.90
N ALA A 95 -18.91 0.95 11.02
CA ALA A 95 -19.51 0.66 12.31
C ALA A 95 -21.04 0.85 12.30
N LYS A 96 -21.53 1.91 11.64
CA LYS A 96 -22.96 2.16 11.46
C LYS A 96 -23.65 1.04 10.67
N VAL A 97 -23.06 0.59 9.57
CA VAL A 97 -23.60 -0.52 8.76
C VAL A 97 -23.53 -1.86 9.52
N LEU A 98 -22.47 -2.07 10.29
CA LEU A 98 -22.29 -3.24 11.14
C LEU A 98 -23.20 -3.22 12.38
N ASN A 99 -23.81 -2.09 12.70
CA ASN A 99 -24.59 -1.86 13.92
C ASN A 99 -23.75 -2.13 15.18
N CYS A 100 -22.54 -1.61 15.21
CA CYS A 100 -21.63 -1.68 16.35
C CYS A 100 -21.03 -0.30 16.66
N SER A 101 -20.40 -0.16 17.84
CA SER A 101 -19.71 1.08 18.17
C SER A 101 -18.39 1.20 17.38
N PRO A 102 -17.98 2.42 16.97
CA PRO A 102 -16.67 2.63 16.34
C PRO A 102 -15.52 2.13 17.20
N SER A 103 -15.64 2.25 18.52
CA SER A 103 -14.68 1.73 19.50
C SER A 103 -14.58 0.20 19.46
N TYR A 104 -15.72 -0.50 19.34
CA TYR A 104 -15.73 -1.96 19.19
C TYR A 104 -15.08 -2.37 17.87
N LEU A 105 -15.45 -1.72 16.75
CA LEU A 105 -14.85 -1.98 15.45
C LEU A 105 -13.32 -1.76 15.48
N SER A 106 -12.86 -0.68 16.11
CA SER A 106 -11.42 -0.38 16.27
C SER A 106 -10.67 -1.48 17.04
N LYS A 107 -11.26 -2.01 18.12
CA LYS A 107 -10.67 -3.13 18.88
C LYS A 107 -10.60 -4.41 18.04
N VAL A 108 -11.65 -4.71 17.28
CA VAL A 108 -11.69 -5.87 16.38
C VAL A 108 -10.66 -5.72 15.26
N GLU A 109 -10.63 -4.57 14.59
CA GLU A 109 -9.65 -4.24 13.54
C GLU A 109 -8.19 -4.39 14.02
N LYS A 110 -7.93 -4.04 15.29
CA LYS A 110 -6.60 -4.15 15.90
C LYS A 110 -6.28 -5.54 16.43
N GLY A 111 -7.21 -6.50 16.35
CA GLY A 111 -7.05 -7.84 16.93
C GLY A 111 -7.12 -7.88 18.46
N LEU A 112 -7.48 -6.77 19.12
CA LEU A 112 -7.60 -6.68 20.57
C LEU A 112 -8.89 -7.33 21.10
N GLN A 113 -9.86 -7.56 20.21
CA GLN A 113 -11.14 -8.18 20.54
C GLN A 113 -11.52 -9.16 19.45
N GLN A 114 -11.82 -10.41 19.82
CA GLN A 114 -12.34 -11.38 18.87
C GLN A 114 -13.82 -11.12 18.57
N PRO A 115 -14.21 -10.94 17.29
CA PRO A 115 -15.61 -10.82 16.91
C PRO A 115 -16.29 -12.18 16.85
N ASN A 116 -17.61 -12.21 17.08
CA ASN A 116 -18.40 -13.44 16.91
C ASN A 116 -18.59 -13.79 15.42
N ASN A 117 -18.95 -15.06 15.14
CA ASN A 117 -19.14 -15.56 13.77
C ASN A 117 -20.21 -14.77 12.99
N LYS A 118 -21.26 -14.28 13.67
CA LYS A 118 -22.30 -13.46 13.03
C LYS A 118 -21.73 -12.13 12.52
N PHE A 119 -20.84 -11.50 13.29
CA PHE A 119 -20.16 -10.27 12.93
C PHE A 119 -19.16 -10.51 11.79
N ARG A 120 -18.36 -11.58 11.87
CA ARG A 120 -17.42 -11.96 10.80
C ARG A 120 -18.12 -12.11 9.44
N LYS A 121 -19.21 -12.88 9.40
CA LYS A 121 -20.07 -13.03 8.22
C LYS A 121 -20.65 -11.71 7.71
N LYS A 122 -21.08 -10.83 8.63
CA LYS A 122 -21.63 -9.51 8.27
C LYS A 122 -20.56 -8.63 7.63
N CYS A 123 -19.34 -8.60 8.18
CA CYS A 123 -18.20 -7.87 7.61
C CYS A 123 -17.85 -8.38 6.21
N ALA A 124 -17.71 -9.71 6.05
CA ALA A 124 -17.43 -10.34 4.76
C ALA A 124 -18.46 -9.96 3.69
N ARG A 125 -19.76 -10.00 4.05
CA ARG A 125 -20.86 -9.61 3.15
C ARG A 125 -20.82 -8.13 2.75
N ILE A 126 -20.59 -7.22 3.70
CA ILE A 126 -20.56 -5.78 3.43
C ILE A 126 -19.34 -5.41 2.58
N LEU A 127 -18.18 -5.98 2.92
CA LEU A 127 -16.94 -5.69 2.23
C LEU A 127 -16.80 -6.50 0.92
N LYS A 128 -17.73 -7.42 0.62
CA LYS A 128 -17.71 -8.29 -0.57
C LYS A 128 -16.38 -9.06 -0.70
N VAL A 129 -15.92 -9.63 0.40
CA VAL A 129 -14.69 -10.44 0.49
C VAL A 129 -14.99 -11.71 1.27
N LYS A 130 -14.18 -12.75 1.10
CA LYS A 130 -14.40 -14.01 1.82
C LYS A 130 -14.09 -13.84 3.31
N GLU A 131 -14.84 -14.54 4.16
CA GLU A 131 -14.61 -14.51 5.61
C GLU A 131 -13.19 -14.95 5.97
N THR A 132 -12.67 -16.00 5.31
CA THR A 132 -11.31 -16.52 5.51
C THR A 132 -10.20 -15.58 5.03
N GLU A 133 -10.49 -14.72 4.05
CA GLU A 133 -9.55 -13.68 3.61
C GLU A 133 -9.51 -12.50 4.58
N LEU A 134 -10.65 -12.20 5.20
CA LEU A 134 -10.82 -11.07 6.10
C LEU A 134 -10.37 -11.40 7.52
N PHE A 135 -10.71 -12.59 8.00
CA PHE A 135 -10.35 -13.18 9.28
C PHE A 135 -9.66 -14.51 9.00
N PRO A 136 -8.36 -14.52 8.69
CA PRO A 136 -7.62 -15.77 8.65
C PRO A 136 -7.66 -16.37 10.06
N ASP A 137 -8.21 -17.57 10.21
CA ASP A 137 -8.12 -18.28 11.46
C ASP A 137 -6.63 -18.50 11.76
N GLY A 138 -6.20 -18.10 12.95
CA GLY A 138 -4.81 -18.22 13.37
C GLY A 138 -4.34 -19.67 13.24
N LYS A 139 -3.10 -19.84 12.75
CA LYS A 139 -2.30 -21.05 12.90
C LYS A 139 -2.32 -21.57 14.33
#